data_AF-A0A958TII3-F1
#
_entry.id   AF-A0A958TII3-F1
#
_cell.length_a   1.000
_cell.length_b   1.000
_cell.length_c   1.000
_cell.angle_alpha   90.00
_cell.angle_beta   90.00
_cell.angle_gamma   90.00
#
_symmetry.space_group_name_H-M   'P 1'
#
loop_
_entity.id
_entity.type
_entity.pdbx_description
1 polymer ?
#
loop_
_entity_poly.entity_id
_entity_poly.type
_entity_poly.pdbx_seq_one_letter_code
_entity_poly.pdbx_strand_id
1 'polypeptide(L)' 'IKDLNFPRSAIIGGVIRHGEGIIPLGDFKVQSGDRVVVCCLPRSITEVEKFFF' A
#
# COMPACT_ATOMS: atom_id res chain seq x y z
N ILE A 1 2.01 -6.50 -5.96
CA ILE A 1 2.71 -5.59 -5.02
C ILE A 1 4.23 -5.78 -5.05
N LYS A 2 4.72 -7.01 -5.26
CA LYS A 2 6.15 -7.38 -5.25
C LYS A 2 7.08 -6.56 -6.15
N ASP A 3 6.57 -5.99 -7.23
CA ASP A 3 7.37 -5.23 -8.22
C ASP A 3 7.37 -3.72 -7.98
N LEU A 4 6.71 -3.25 -6.92
CA LEU A 4 6.77 -1.85 -6.51
C LEU A 4 8.10 -1.59 -5.81
N ASN A 5 8.86 -0.60 -6.29
CA ASN A 5 10.07 -0.13 -5.60
C ASN A 5 9.67 0.71 -4.38
N PHE A 6 9.01 0.07 -3.43
CA PHE A 6 8.41 0.71 -2.27
C PHE A 6 9.50 1.10 -1.26
N PRO A 7 9.37 2.24 -0.55
CA PRO A 7 10.37 2.65 0.42
C PRO A 7 10.62 1.55 1.46
N ARG A 8 11.88 1.24 1.77
CA ARG A 8 12.22 0.23 2.81
C ARG A 8 11.70 0.60 4.20
N SER A 9 11.41 1.87 4.42
CA SER A 9 10.80 2.43 5.63
C SER A 9 9.27 2.49 5.58
N ALA A 10 8.65 1.81 4.61
CA ALA A 10 7.21 1.72 4.45
C ALA A 10 6.80 0.25 4.17
N ILE A 11 5.65 -0.16 4.73
CA ILE A 11 5.06 -1.48 4.52
C ILE A 11 3.56 -1.34 4.33
N ILE A 12 3.01 -2.11 3.39
CA ILE A 12 1.56 -2.22 3.23
C ILE A 12 1.05 -3.20 4.29
N GLY A 13 0.24 -2.70 5.23
CA GLY A 13 -0.32 -3.50 6.32
C GLY A 13 -1.61 -4.22 5.94
N GLY A 14 -2.37 -3.69 4.97
CA GLY A 14 -3.64 -4.25 4.57
C GLY A 14 -4.30 -3.47 3.44
N VAL A 15 -5.30 -4.06 2.81
CA VAL A 15 -6.14 -3.41 1.80
C VAL A 15 -7.61 -3.61 2.18
N ILE A 16 -8.43 -2.57 2.07
CA ILE A 16 -9.88 -2.66 2.25
C ILE A 16 -10.52 -2.49 0.88
N ARG A 17 -11.23 -3.52 0.41
CA ARG A 17 -11.95 -3.53 -0.86
C ARG A 17 -13.41 -3.88 -0.60
N HIS A 18 -14.33 -3.05 -1.07
CA HIS A 18 -15.78 -3.23 -0.84
C HIS A 18 -16.17 -3.40 0.64
N GLY A 19 -15.41 -2.83 1.57
CA GLY A 19 -15.63 -2.96 3.01
C GLY A 19 -15.02 -4.20 3.64
N GLU A 20 -14.41 -5.09 2.84
CA GLU A 20 -13.71 -6.28 3.32
C GLU A 20 -12.20 -6.02 3.46
N GLY A 21 -11.64 -6.44 4.59
CA GLY A 21 -10.21 -6.40 4.84
C GLY A 21 -9.50 -7.57 4.16
N ILE A 22 -8.50 -7.26 3.35
CA ILE A 22 -7.68 -8.20 2.58
C ILE A 22 -6.23 -8.04 3.04
N ILE A 23 -5.56 -9.16 3.29
CA ILE A 23 -4.11 -9.18 3.53
C ILE A 23 -3.42 -9.30 2.16
N PRO A 24 -2.77 -8.24 1.67
CA PRO A 24 -2.14 -8.27 0.37
C PRO A 24 -0.88 -9.12 0.41
N LEU A 25 -0.84 -10.17 -0.41
CA LEU A 25 0.37 -10.95 -0.66
C LEU A 25 1.15 -10.36 -1.85
N GLY A 26 2.33 -10.91 -2.16
CA GLY A 26 3.23 -10.33 -3.16
C GLY A 26 2.59 -10.15 -4.55
N ASP A 27 1.73 -11.08 -4.94
CA ASP A 27 0.96 -11.10 -6.19
C ASP A 27 -0.30 -10.22 -6.16
N PHE A 28 -0.71 -9.73 -4.99
CA PHE A 28 -1.88 -8.88 -4.87
C PHE A 28 -1.72 -7.60 -5.70
N LYS A 29 -2.75 -7.30 -6.49
CA LYS A 29 -2.84 -6.08 -7.30
C LYS A 29 -3.87 -5.14 -6.68
N VAL A 30 -3.39 -3.96 -6.29
CA VAL A 30 -4.24 -2.85 -5.88
C VAL A 30 -5.05 -2.40 -7.09
N GLN A 31 -6.34 -2.12 -6.88
CA GLN A 31 -7.29 -1.68 -7.89
C GLN A 31 -7.88 -0.33 -7.49
N SER A 32 -8.43 0.40 -8.47
CA SER A 32 -9.14 1.64 -8.18
C SER A 32 -10.32 1.37 -7.23
N GLY A 33 -10.48 2.23 -6.23
CA GLY A 33 -11.48 2.07 -5.18
C GLY A 33 -10.99 1.31 -3.95
N ASP A 34 -9.82 0.69 -4.00
CA ASP A 34 -9.18 0.10 -2.82
C ASP A 34 -8.72 1.18 -1.84
N ARG A 35 -8.87 0.91 -0.55
CA ARG A 35 -8.23 1.70 0.51
C ARG A 35 -7.04 0.93 1.04
N VAL A 36 -5.83 1.43 0.81
CA VAL A 36 -4.60 0.77 1.23
C VAL A 36 -4.11 1.34 2.55
N VAL A 37 -3.87 0.47 3.53
CA VAL A 37 -3.26 0.84 4.81
C VAL A 37 -1.76 0.68 4.70
N VAL A 38 -1.03 1.80 4.85
CA VAL A 38 0.43 1.82 4.81
C VAL A 38 0.97 2.28 6.16
N CYS A 39 1.88 1.50 6.73
CA CYS A 39 2.67 1.90 7.90
C CYS A 39 4.04 2.36 7.40
N CYS A 40 4.44 3.58 7.72
CA CYS A 40 5.74 4.10 7.30
C CYS A 40 6.31 5.09 8.30
N LEU A 41 7.61 5.33 8.23
CA LEU A 41 8.24 6.42 8.97
C LEU A 41 7.72 7.78 8.44
N PRO A 42 7.58 8.81 9.29
CA PRO A 42 7.05 10.12 8.87
C PRO A 42 7.76 10.72 7.65
N ARG A 43 9.09 10.55 7.56
CA ARG A 43 9.92 11.01 6.42
C ARG A 43 9.60 10.34 5.08
N SER A 44 8.85 9.24 5.09
CA SER A 44 8.53 8.44 3.90
C SER A 44 7.10 8.64 3.43
N ILE A 45 6.28 9.42 4.14
CA ILE A 45 4.89 9.70 3.77
C ILE A 45 4.83 10.28 2.35
N THR A 46 5.63 11.31 2.06
CA THR A 46 5.67 11.96 0.73
C THR A 46 6.11 11.02 -0.39
N GLU A 47 7.01 10.08 -0.12
CA GLU A 47 7.43 9.08 -1.12
C GLU A 47 6.33 8.05 -1.37
N VAL A 48 5.59 7.67 -0.34
CA VAL A 48 4.46 6.74 -0.43
C VAL A 48 3.29 7.37 -1.19
N GLU A 49 2.99 8.65 -0.96
CA GLU A 49 1.89 9.37 -1.63
C GLU A 49 2.04 9.38 -3.16
N LYS A 50 3.27 9.44 -3.68
CA LYS A 50 3.57 9.38 -5.13
C LYS A 50 3.14 8.09 -5.83
N PHE A 51 2.83 7.03 -5.09
CA PHE A 51 2.33 5.78 -5.68
C PHE A 51 0.80 5.77 -5.85
N PHE A 52 0.10 6.70 -5.20
CA PHE A 52 -1.37 6.76 -5.18
C PHE A 52 -1.94 8.01 -5.86
N PHE A 53 -1.08 8.99 -6.19
CA PHE A 53 -1.38 10.18 -7.00
C PHE A 53 -0.72 10.08 -8.37
#